data_AF-A0A922WPB5-F1
#
_entry.id   AF-A0A922WPB5-F1
#
_cell.length_a   1.000
_cell.length_b   1.000
_cell.length_c   1.000
_cell.angle_alpha   90.00
_cell.angle_beta   90.00
_cell.angle_gamma   90.00
#
_symmetry.space_group_name_H-M   'P 1'
#
loop_
_entity.id
_entity.type
_entity.pdbx_description
1 polymer ?
#
loop_
_entity_poly.entity_id
_entity_poly.type
_entity_poly.pdbx_seq_one_letter_code
_entity_poly.pdbx_strand_id
1 'polypeptide(L)'
;MYGDPDIVELPDGSLGLCQWLPEHPHPFKTADFDDSAEPMINVDPANFGGYQNIHNIAQEIRSIDPELNYSVGIYERRSLIPDPEVVFQLGTVVSGSWFGIRVAKATADVMEPRLKRMLDVICDTIVKTAQCAIPHTRPITYIVKVNGTPNVDLIVRTRDANLAIRAFAGDFSQVEKDIATLHRRFNAEMIQFLLNERGEWEFNFLLTADGKSIGTKTAFTRRDVLLREMELKVKKKV
;
A
#
# COMPACT_ATOMS: atom_id res chain seq x y z
N MET A 1 19.46 19.79 3.35
CA MET A 1 19.95 19.00 2.19
C MET A 1 20.13 17.58 2.67
N TYR A 2 19.66 16.57 1.91
CA TYR A 2 19.95 15.17 2.22
C TYR A 2 21.47 14.95 2.18
N GLY A 3 22.02 14.17 3.11
CA GLY A 3 23.40 13.68 2.98
C GLY A 3 23.56 12.83 1.72
N ASP A 4 24.80 12.64 1.26
CA ASP A 4 25.07 11.72 0.15
C ASP A 4 24.55 10.32 0.53
N PRO A 5 23.75 9.67 -0.35
CA PRO A 5 23.20 8.36 -0.04
C PRO A 5 24.31 7.30 0.00
N ASP A 6 24.25 6.41 0.99
CA ASP A 6 25.05 5.20 0.99
C ASP A 6 24.47 4.21 -0.05
N ILE A 7 25.36 3.53 -0.78
CA ILE A 7 24.96 2.50 -1.73
C ILE A 7 24.85 1.17 -0.98
N VAL A 8 23.72 0.48 -1.16
CA VAL A 8 23.47 -0.84 -0.58
C VAL A 8 23.04 -1.82 -1.68
N GLU A 9 23.24 -3.11 -1.47
CA GLU A 9 22.75 -4.14 -2.38
C GLU A 9 21.37 -4.65 -1.91
N LEU A 10 20.43 -4.79 -2.85
CA LEU A 10 19.06 -5.26 -2.64
C LEU A 10 18.95 -6.79 -2.84
N PRO A 11 17.85 -7.44 -2.42
CA PRO A 11 17.70 -8.90 -2.51
C PRO A 11 17.84 -9.47 -3.93
N ASP A 12 17.49 -8.68 -4.93
CA ASP A 12 17.61 -9.01 -6.36
C ASP A 12 19.02 -8.78 -6.93
N GLY A 13 19.98 -8.37 -6.09
CA GLY A 13 21.35 -8.03 -6.48
C GLY A 13 21.51 -6.63 -7.08
N SER A 14 20.42 -5.85 -7.18
CA SER A 14 20.50 -4.47 -7.67
C SER A 14 21.03 -3.51 -6.60
N LEU A 15 21.44 -2.31 -7.02
CA LEU A 15 21.91 -1.27 -6.11
C LEU A 15 20.76 -0.38 -5.63
N GLY A 16 20.59 -0.31 -4.31
CA GLY A 16 19.71 0.60 -3.60
C GLY A 16 20.46 1.80 -3.02
N LEU A 17 19.68 2.79 -2.59
CA LEU A 17 20.17 3.97 -1.87
C LEU A 17 19.65 3.93 -0.44
N CYS A 18 20.52 4.18 0.52
CA CYS A 18 20.20 4.33 1.93
C CYS A 18 20.36 5.81 2.31
N GLN A 19 19.31 6.40 2.89
CA GLN A 19 19.33 7.77 3.38
C GLN A 19 18.76 7.85 4.78
N TRP A 20 19.33 8.78 5.56
CA TRP A 20 18.92 9.08 6.92
C TRP A 20 18.92 10.60 7.13
N LEU A 21 18.08 11.08 8.05
CA LEU A 21 17.96 12.48 8.40
C LEU A 21 17.90 12.61 9.93
N PRO A 22 18.81 13.39 10.55
CA PRO A 22 18.81 13.60 12.00
C PRO A 22 17.54 14.29 12.52
N GLU A 23 16.94 15.18 11.71
CA GLU A 23 15.83 16.05 12.13
C GLU A 23 14.45 15.51 11.70
N HIS A 24 14.42 14.59 10.73
CA HIS A 24 13.20 13.98 10.19
C HIS A 24 13.45 12.50 9.86
N PRO A 25 13.24 11.58 10.82
CA PRO A 25 13.37 10.17 10.52
C PRO A 25 12.44 9.82 9.37
N HIS A 26 12.99 9.17 8.33
CA HIS A 26 12.36 8.82 7.06
C HIS A 26 12.15 9.96 6.03
N PRO A 27 12.97 10.04 4.96
CA PRO A 27 12.70 10.89 3.79
C PRO A 27 11.41 10.53 3.03
N PHE A 28 10.83 9.35 3.24
CA PHE A 28 9.53 8.96 2.70
C PHE A 28 8.48 9.03 3.80
N LYS A 29 7.34 9.67 3.52
CA LYS A 29 6.17 9.62 4.41
C LYS A 29 5.28 8.46 3.99
N THR A 30 4.89 7.64 4.95
CA THR A 30 3.88 6.61 4.80
C THR A 30 2.67 6.96 5.63
N ALA A 31 1.49 6.49 5.23
CA ALA A 31 0.31 6.59 6.06
C ALA A 31 0.43 5.58 7.21
N ASP A 32 0.03 5.98 8.42
CA ASP A 32 0.13 5.15 9.62
C ASP A 32 -0.55 3.78 9.42
N PHE A 33 0.03 2.75 10.03
CA PHE A 33 -0.61 1.45 10.19
C PHE A 33 -1.41 1.50 11.50
N ASP A 34 -2.72 1.36 11.38
CA ASP A 34 -3.61 1.07 12.50
C ASP A 34 -3.50 -0.42 12.90
N ASP A 35 -3.08 -0.68 14.14
CA ASP A 35 -2.96 -2.03 14.72
C ASP A 35 -4.31 -2.67 15.10
N SER A 36 -5.42 -2.11 14.63
CA SER A 36 -6.76 -2.69 14.76
C SER A 36 -6.80 -4.18 14.38
N ALA A 37 -7.55 -4.96 15.17
CA ALA A 37 -7.81 -6.36 14.87
C ALA A 37 -8.74 -6.54 13.67
N GLU A 38 -9.57 -5.55 13.38
CA GLU A 38 -10.62 -5.63 12.36
C GLU A 38 -10.17 -4.96 11.05
N PRO A 39 -10.44 -5.59 9.89
CA PRO A 39 -10.18 -4.96 8.60
C PRO A 39 -10.97 -3.67 8.38
N MET A 40 -10.40 -2.76 7.59
CA MET A 40 -11.01 -1.50 7.20
C MET A 40 -10.78 -1.25 5.70
N ILE A 41 -11.82 -0.82 5.01
CA ILE A 41 -11.76 -0.42 3.59
C ILE A 41 -12.02 1.07 3.51
N ASN A 42 -11.06 1.83 3.02
CA ASN A 42 -11.16 3.27 2.88
C ASN A 42 -11.20 3.65 1.41
N VAL A 43 -12.18 4.47 1.02
CA VAL A 43 -12.34 4.93 -0.37
C VAL A 43 -12.19 6.45 -0.43
N ASP A 44 -11.35 6.93 -1.34
CA ASP A 44 -11.21 8.35 -1.63
C ASP A 44 -12.42 8.83 -2.46
N PRO A 45 -13.12 9.92 -2.08
CA PRO A 45 -14.22 10.46 -2.89
C PRO A 45 -13.79 10.99 -4.26
N ALA A 46 -12.49 11.25 -4.46
CA ALA A 46 -11.96 11.78 -5.71
C ALA A 46 -12.31 10.87 -6.90
N ASN A 47 -12.84 11.47 -7.96
CA ASN A 47 -13.21 10.78 -9.19
C ASN A 47 -14.31 9.72 -9.01
N PHE A 48 -15.22 9.88 -8.03
CA PHE A 48 -16.44 9.04 -7.92
C PHE A 48 -17.74 9.83 -8.07
N GLY A 49 -17.68 11.02 -8.68
CA GLY A 49 -18.88 11.86 -8.88
C GLY A 49 -19.37 12.58 -7.61
N GLY A 50 -18.52 12.69 -6.59
CA GLY A 50 -18.79 13.48 -5.37
C GLY A 50 -19.29 12.67 -4.17
N TYR A 51 -19.55 13.37 -3.05
CA TYR A 51 -19.82 12.76 -1.74
C TYR A 51 -21.05 11.84 -1.68
N GLN A 52 -22.11 12.16 -2.42
CA GLN A 52 -23.31 11.32 -2.41
C GLN A 52 -23.04 9.94 -3.04
N ASN A 53 -22.35 9.93 -4.17
CA ASN A 53 -22.04 8.70 -4.89
C ASN A 53 -21.07 7.83 -4.09
N ILE A 54 -20.04 8.42 -3.49
CA ILE A 54 -19.10 7.65 -2.66
C ILE A 54 -19.79 7.05 -1.43
N HIS A 55 -20.79 7.74 -0.85
CA HIS A 55 -21.56 7.18 0.25
C HIS A 55 -22.35 5.95 -0.20
N ASN A 56 -22.97 6.00 -1.37
CA ASN A 56 -23.67 4.85 -1.94
C ASN A 56 -22.72 3.68 -2.19
N ILE A 57 -21.55 3.94 -2.81
CA ILE A 57 -20.51 2.93 -3.04
C ILE A 57 -20.05 2.32 -1.71
N ALA A 58 -19.83 3.13 -0.67
CA ALA A 58 -19.44 2.65 0.65
C ALA A 58 -20.50 1.73 1.29
N GLN A 59 -21.81 2.04 1.13
CA GLN A 59 -22.89 1.18 1.61
C GLN A 59 -22.98 -0.14 0.85
N GLU A 60 -22.76 -0.09 -0.47
CA GLU A 60 -22.71 -1.29 -1.29
C GLU A 60 -21.52 -2.17 -0.92
N ILE A 61 -20.34 -1.58 -0.67
CA ILE A 61 -19.16 -2.31 -0.18
C ILE A 61 -19.47 -2.98 1.16
N ARG A 62 -20.07 -2.26 2.13
CA ARG A 62 -20.46 -2.83 3.43
C ARG A 62 -21.41 -4.04 3.31
N SER A 63 -22.14 -4.12 2.20
CA SER A 63 -23.14 -5.15 1.97
C SER A 63 -22.59 -6.36 1.19
N ILE A 64 -21.33 -6.36 0.76
CA ILE A 64 -20.70 -7.48 0.03
C ILE A 64 -20.73 -8.75 0.89
N ASP A 65 -20.33 -8.62 2.16
CA ASP A 65 -20.36 -9.71 3.12
C ASP A 65 -20.78 -9.19 4.51
N PRO A 66 -22.09 -9.18 4.83
CA PRO A 66 -22.61 -8.60 6.07
C PRO A 66 -22.25 -9.40 7.33
N GLU A 67 -21.79 -10.64 7.17
CA GLU A 67 -21.39 -11.51 8.28
C GLU A 67 -19.88 -11.38 8.60
N LEU A 68 -19.09 -10.83 7.68
CA LEU A 68 -17.68 -10.55 7.93
C LEU A 68 -17.55 -9.22 8.66
N ASN A 69 -16.88 -9.23 9.82
CA ASN A 69 -16.62 -8.00 10.57
C ASN A 69 -15.51 -7.19 9.88
N TYR A 70 -15.87 -6.11 9.19
CA TYR A 70 -14.97 -5.07 8.68
C TYR A 70 -15.71 -3.72 8.64
N SER A 71 -14.93 -2.64 8.62
CA SER A 71 -15.48 -1.28 8.50
C SER A 71 -15.21 -0.69 7.12
N VAL A 72 -16.07 0.24 6.68
CA VAL A 72 -15.86 0.99 5.44
C VAL A 72 -15.85 2.48 5.76
N GLY A 73 -14.73 3.14 5.50
CA GLY A 73 -14.51 4.56 5.70
C GLY A 73 -14.41 5.33 4.39
N ILE A 74 -14.58 6.64 4.50
CA ILE A 74 -14.27 7.60 3.44
C ILE A 74 -13.14 8.46 4.00
N TYR A 75 -12.05 8.59 3.26
CA TYR A 75 -10.92 9.42 3.66
C TYR A 75 -10.57 10.38 2.54
N GLU A 76 -10.12 11.57 2.91
CA GLU A 76 -9.87 12.63 1.95
C GLU A 76 -8.38 12.88 1.83
N ARG A 77 -7.88 12.93 0.60
CA ARG A 77 -6.50 13.33 0.32
C ARG A 77 -6.45 14.77 -0.09
N ARG A 78 -5.54 15.53 0.53
CA ARG A 78 -5.20 16.89 0.11
C ARG A 78 -4.28 16.87 -1.11
N SER A 79 -4.81 16.43 -2.25
CA SER A 79 -4.11 16.47 -3.54
C SER A 79 -4.86 17.37 -4.52
N LEU A 80 -4.13 18.08 -5.39
CA LEU A 80 -4.71 19.02 -6.35
C LEU A 80 -5.53 18.31 -7.43
N ILE A 81 -5.08 17.13 -7.87
CA ILE A 81 -5.79 16.23 -8.81
C ILE A 81 -5.40 14.79 -8.47
N PRO A 82 -5.97 14.17 -7.42
CA PRO A 82 -5.70 12.78 -7.12
C PRO A 82 -6.37 11.87 -8.15
N ASP A 83 -5.66 10.83 -8.63
CA ASP A 83 -6.32 9.66 -9.21
C ASP A 83 -7.08 8.92 -8.09
N PRO A 84 -8.23 8.26 -8.33
CA PRO A 84 -8.98 7.59 -7.26
C PRO A 84 -8.11 6.57 -6.51
N GLU A 85 -8.34 6.42 -5.21
CA GLU A 85 -7.59 5.49 -4.36
C GLU A 85 -8.50 4.72 -3.41
N VAL A 86 -8.21 3.43 -3.28
CA VAL A 86 -8.88 2.50 -2.36
C VAL A 86 -7.82 1.85 -1.49
N VAL A 87 -7.98 1.94 -0.18
CA VAL A 87 -7.04 1.38 0.80
C VAL A 87 -7.74 0.28 1.57
N PHE A 88 -7.24 -0.95 1.43
CA PHE A 88 -7.62 -2.10 2.22
C PHE A 88 -6.61 -2.25 3.35
N GLN A 89 -7.02 -1.91 4.57
CA GLN A 89 -6.22 -2.19 5.75
C GLN A 89 -6.65 -3.51 6.36
N LEU A 90 -5.75 -4.47 6.34
CA LEU A 90 -6.00 -5.77 6.93
C LEU A 90 -5.84 -5.69 8.44
N GLY A 91 -6.85 -6.13 9.16
CA GLY A 91 -6.71 -6.34 10.60
C GLY A 91 -5.58 -7.33 10.91
N THR A 92 -5.04 -7.28 12.12
CA THR A 92 -3.90 -8.12 12.52
C THR A 92 -4.14 -9.62 12.30
N VAL A 93 -5.37 -10.11 12.49
CA VAL A 93 -5.73 -11.51 12.25
C VAL A 93 -5.59 -11.90 10.77
N VAL A 94 -6.21 -11.14 9.87
CA VAL A 94 -6.17 -11.45 8.42
C VAL A 94 -4.74 -11.30 7.88
N SER A 95 -4.01 -10.31 8.38
CA SER A 95 -2.61 -10.06 7.99
C SER A 95 -1.70 -11.25 8.31
N GLY A 96 -1.83 -11.83 9.51
CA GLY A 96 -1.05 -13.01 9.90
C GLY A 96 -1.34 -14.24 9.04
N SER A 97 -2.57 -14.37 8.54
CA SER A 97 -2.97 -15.47 7.66
C SER A 97 -2.44 -15.31 6.24
N TRP A 98 -2.37 -14.08 5.71
CA TRP A 98 -2.05 -13.86 4.30
C TRP A 98 -0.58 -14.12 4.00
N PHE A 99 0.35 -13.66 4.84
CA PHE A 99 1.79 -13.78 4.58
C PHE A 99 2.55 -14.70 5.55
N GLY A 100 1.83 -15.37 6.47
CA GLY A 100 2.48 -16.12 7.56
C GLY A 100 3.39 -15.25 8.44
N ILE A 101 3.29 -13.91 8.34
CA ILE A 101 4.05 -12.97 9.16
C ILE A 101 3.66 -13.25 10.61
N ARG A 102 4.66 -13.42 11.48
CA ARG A 102 4.45 -13.75 12.90
C ARG A 102 3.66 -12.64 13.59
N VAL A 103 2.34 -12.75 13.55
CA VAL A 103 1.46 -12.01 14.44
C VAL A 103 1.51 -12.73 15.77
N ALA A 104 1.93 -12.05 16.83
CA ALA A 104 1.94 -12.63 18.16
C ALA A 104 0.51 -13.09 18.51
N LYS A 105 0.29 -14.42 18.55
CA LYS A 105 -0.96 -15.17 18.80
C LYS A 105 -1.99 -15.21 17.66
N ALA A 106 -2.12 -16.36 16.98
CA ALA A 106 -3.38 -17.12 16.82
C ALA A 106 -3.20 -18.41 15.97
N THR A 107 -4.10 -19.37 16.18
CA THR A 107 -4.17 -20.74 15.63
C THR A 107 -4.52 -20.79 14.14
N ALA A 108 -3.79 -21.61 13.37
CA ALA A 108 -3.83 -21.67 11.90
C ALA A 108 -5.19 -22.13 11.30
N ASP A 109 -5.96 -22.96 11.98
CA ASP A 109 -7.13 -23.62 11.36
C ASP A 109 -8.39 -22.74 11.24
N VAL A 110 -8.49 -21.64 12.00
CA VAL A 110 -9.62 -20.67 11.93
C VAL A 110 -9.32 -19.53 10.95
N MET A 111 -8.07 -19.41 10.51
CA MET A 111 -7.55 -18.27 9.78
C MET A 111 -7.84 -18.31 8.28
N GLU A 112 -7.81 -19.48 7.67
CA GLU A 112 -7.97 -19.64 6.21
C GLU A 112 -9.37 -19.21 5.69
N PRO A 113 -10.49 -19.57 6.34
CA PRO A 113 -11.82 -19.16 5.86
C PRO A 113 -12.05 -17.65 5.94
N ARG A 114 -11.51 -17.00 6.97
CA ARG A 114 -11.64 -15.54 7.16
C ARG A 114 -10.80 -14.78 6.14
N LEU A 115 -9.58 -15.24 5.86
CA LEU A 115 -8.74 -14.68 4.80
C LEU A 115 -9.43 -14.78 3.44
N LYS A 116 -9.96 -15.96 3.09
CA LYS A 116 -10.65 -16.16 1.82
C LYS A 116 -11.81 -15.19 1.63
N ARG A 117 -12.70 -15.07 2.63
CA ARG A 117 -13.82 -14.12 2.59
C ARG A 117 -13.35 -12.67 2.45
N MET A 118 -12.27 -12.30 3.14
CA MET A 118 -11.70 -10.96 2.99
C MET A 118 -11.14 -10.72 1.58
N LEU A 119 -10.49 -11.72 0.97
CA LEU A 119 -10.03 -11.62 -0.42
C LEU A 119 -11.21 -11.47 -1.39
N ASP A 120 -12.31 -12.18 -1.18
CA ASP A 120 -13.53 -12.03 -1.97
C ASP A 120 -14.07 -10.59 -1.86
N VAL A 121 -14.14 -10.03 -0.64
CA VAL A 121 -14.54 -8.64 -0.40
C VAL A 121 -13.61 -7.63 -1.09
N ILE A 122 -12.29 -7.87 -1.07
CA ILE A 122 -11.31 -7.03 -1.78
C ILE A 122 -11.57 -7.08 -3.29
N CYS A 123 -11.77 -8.26 -3.86
CA CYS A 123 -12.02 -8.44 -5.29
C CYS A 123 -13.31 -7.74 -5.73
N ASP A 124 -14.40 -7.93 -4.99
CA ASP A 124 -15.68 -7.28 -5.29
C ASP A 124 -15.61 -5.76 -5.13
N THR A 125 -14.87 -5.26 -4.14
CA THR A 125 -14.59 -3.82 -3.99
C THR A 125 -13.81 -3.27 -5.17
N ILE A 126 -12.82 -4.00 -5.68
CA ILE A 126 -12.04 -3.60 -6.86
C ILE A 126 -12.96 -3.48 -8.08
N VAL A 127 -13.79 -4.49 -8.34
CA VAL A 127 -14.77 -4.46 -9.44
C VAL A 127 -15.71 -3.26 -9.30
N LYS A 128 -16.27 -3.07 -8.10
CA LYS A 128 -17.23 -2.01 -7.83
C LYS A 128 -16.64 -0.63 -8.04
N THR A 129 -15.48 -0.37 -7.47
CA THR A 129 -14.79 0.92 -7.59
C THR A 129 -14.33 1.19 -9.03
N ALA A 130 -13.86 0.18 -9.76
CA ALA A 130 -13.54 0.33 -11.18
C ALA A 130 -14.76 0.73 -12.03
N GLN A 131 -15.92 0.14 -11.75
CA GLN A 131 -17.18 0.45 -12.43
C GLN A 131 -17.73 1.84 -12.11
N CYS A 132 -17.37 2.42 -10.97
CA CYS A 132 -17.90 3.71 -10.52
C CYS A 132 -16.93 4.88 -10.70
N ALA A 133 -15.67 4.65 -11.07
CA ALA A 133 -14.69 5.70 -11.24
C ALA A 133 -14.96 6.58 -12.48
N ILE A 134 -14.83 7.89 -12.32
CA ILE A 134 -15.13 8.92 -13.31
C ILE A 134 -13.94 9.88 -13.45
N PRO A 135 -13.30 9.96 -14.64
CA PRO A 135 -13.58 9.18 -15.84
C PRO A 135 -13.01 7.75 -15.74
N HIS A 136 -13.70 6.76 -16.32
CA HIS A 136 -13.27 5.35 -16.37
C HIS A 136 -11.88 5.13 -17.01
N THR A 137 -11.37 6.12 -17.74
CA THR A 137 -10.05 6.09 -18.37
C THR A 137 -8.92 6.42 -17.39
N ARG A 138 -9.20 6.79 -16.14
CA ARG A 138 -8.16 7.05 -15.13
C ARG A 138 -7.74 5.75 -14.45
N PRO A 139 -6.45 5.54 -14.19
CA PRO A 139 -6.03 4.43 -13.34
C PRO A 139 -6.55 4.65 -11.92
N ILE A 140 -6.85 3.56 -11.23
CA ILE A 140 -7.17 3.54 -9.80
C ILE A 140 -5.97 2.98 -9.05
N THR A 141 -5.66 3.59 -7.92
CA THR A 141 -4.66 3.05 -6.99
C THR A 141 -5.35 2.20 -5.94
N TYR A 142 -4.97 0.93 -5.85
CA TYR A 142 -5.39 0.01 -4.81
C TYR A 142 -4.19 -0.25 -3.90
N ILE A 143 -4.39 -0.10 -2.59
CA ILE A 143 -3.35 -0.31 -1.58
C ILE A 143 -3.87 -1.38 -0.63
N VAL A 144 -3.14 -2.48 -0.48
CA VAL A 144 -3.37 -3.44 0.61
C VAL A 144 -2.28 -3.23 1.65
N LYS A 145 -2.70 -2.82 2.86
CA LYS A 145 -1.85 -2.70 4.03
C LYS A 145 -1.94 -3.97 4.86
N VAL A 146 -0.82 -4.64 5.05
CA VAL A 146 -0.69 -5.84 5.87
C VAL A 146 0.01 -5.47 7.18
N ASN A 147 -0.69 -5.67 8.29
CA ASN A 147 -0.15 -5.44 9.62
C ASN A 147 0.80 -6.58 10.03
N GLY A 148 1.98 -6.25 10.54
CA GLY A 148 2.93 -7.26 10.98
C GLY A 148 4.28 -6.69 11.37
N THR A 149 5.28 -7.56 11.40
CA THR A 149 6.67 -7.16 11.65
C THR A 149 7.54 -7.77 10.55
N PRO A 150 7.86 -7.01 9.48
CA PRO A 150 7.47 -5.62 9.22
C PRO A 150 6.01 -5.46 8.76
N ASN A 151 5.52 -4.22 8.81
CA ASN A 151 4.32 -3.80 8.09
C ASN A 151 4.60 -3.80 6.57
N VAL A 152 3.59 -4.09 5.75
CA VAL A 152 3.78 -4.19 4.29
C VAL A 152 2.69 -3.43 3.54
N ASP A 153 3.10 -2.58 2.61
CA ASP A 153 2.24 -1.93 1.62
C ASP A 153 2.37 -2.64 0.27
N LEU A 154 1.28 -3.17 -0.25
CA LEU A 154 1.18 -3.68 -1.62
C LEU A 154 0.36 -2.70 -2.45
N ILE A 155 0.95 -2.12 -3.49
CA ILE A 155 0.30 -1.07 -4.28
C ILE A 155 0.16 -1.50 -5.73
N VAL A 156 -1.08 -1.48 -6.22
CA VAL A 156 -1.41 -1.66 -7.63
C VAL A 156 -2.00 -0.35 -8.15
N ARG A 157 -1.44 0.19 -9.23
CA ARG A 157 -2.05 1.32 -9.97
C ARG A 157 -2.36 0.88 -11.38
N THR A 158 -3.64 0.72 -11.71
CA THR A 158 -4.06 0.13 -12.98
C THR A 158 -5.41 0.66 -13.45
N ARG A 159 -5.68 0.50 -14.75
CA ARG A 159 -7.02 0.64 -15.35
C ARG A 159 -7.73 -0.71 -15.53
N ASP A 160 -6.98 -1.81 -15.45
CA ASP A 160 -7.50 -3.17 -15.56
C ASP A 160 -7.79 -3.74 -14.16
N ALA A 161 -9.07 -3.78 -13.78
CA ALA A 161 -9.52 -4.36 -12.52
C ALA A 161 -9.09 -5.83 -12.39
N ASN A 162 -9.03 -6.60 -13.49
CA ASN A 162 -8.62 -7.99 -13.45
C ASN A 162 -7.13 -8.13 -13.14
N LEU A 163 -6.29 -7.17 -13.54
CA LEU A 163 -4.89 -7.14 -13.14
C LEU A 163 -4.75 -6.97 -11.64
N ALA A 164 -5.51 -6.05 -11.03
CA ALA A 164 -5.49 -5.85 -9.58
C ALA A 164 -5.99 -7.09 -8.82
N ILE A 165 -7.08 -7.73 -9.28
CA ILE A 165 -7.60 -8.97 -8.70
C ILE A 165 -6.55 -10.09 -8.77
N ARG A 166 -5.96 -10.32 -9.95
CA ARG A 166 -4.91 -11.35 -10.11
C ARG A 166 -3.68 -11.07 -9.26
N ALA A 167 -3.32 -9.81 -9.09
CA ALA A 167 -2.18 -9.42 -8.26
C ALA A 167 -2.42 -9.71 -6.78
N PHE A 168 -3.62 -9.41 -6.25
CA PHE A 168 -3.95 -9.64 -4.85
C PHE A 168 -4.38 -11.08 -4.52
N ALA A 169 -4.88 -11.84 -5.49
CA ALA A 169 -5.20 -13.27 -5.33
C ALA A 169 -4.07 -14.20 -5.81
N GLY A 170 -2.94 -13.64 -6.22
CA GLY A 170 -1.82 -14.37 -6.83
C GLY A 170 -0.90 -15.06 -5.81
N ASP A 171 0.19 -15.63 -6.33
CA ASP A 171 1.25 -16.22 -5.50
C ASP A 171 2.16 -15.12 -4.94
N PHE A 172 2.35 -15.14 -3.62
CA PHE A 172 3.16 -14.20 -2.87
C PHE A 172 4.48 -14.79 -2.38
N SER A 173 4.81 -16.03 -2.72
CA SER A 173 5.99 -16.74 -2.21
C SER A 173 7.31 -15.99 -2.41
N GLN A 174 7.45 -15.23 -3.51
CA GLN A 174 8.63 -14.41 -3.74
C GLN A 174 8.63 -13.14 -2.87
N VAL A 175 7.49 -12.47 -2.76
CA VAL A 175 7.32 -11.29 -1.89
C VAL A 175 7.60 -11.66 -0.43
N GLU A 176 7.16 -12.83 0.04
CA GLU A 176 7.45 -13.36 1.37
C GLU A 176 8.96 -13.52 1.62
N LYS A 177 9.67 -14.11 0.66
CA LYS A 177 11.13 -14.27 0.73
C LYS A 177 11.84 -12.92 0.76
N ASP A 178 11.38 -11.97 -0.02
CA ASP A 178 11.93 -10.62 -0.07
C ASP A 178 11.68 -9.89 1.26
N ILE A 179 10.46 -9.94 1.80
CA ILE A 179 10.12 -9.40 3.13
C ILE A 179 11.06 -9.97 4.20
N ALA A 180 11.19 -11.30 4.27
CA ALA A 180 12.05 -11.95 5.26
C ALA A 180 13.53 -11.53 5.10
N THR A 181 14.01 -11.43 3.87
CA THR A 181 15.39 -11.03 3.55
C THR A 181 15.65 -9.57 3.93
N LEU A 182 14.76 -8.66 3.52
CA LEU A 182 14.84 -7.23 3.78
C LEU A 182 14.75 -6.95 5.28
N HIS A 183 13.80 -7.57 5.98
CA HIS A 183 13.65 -7.40 7.43
C HIS A 183 14.89 -7.89 8.17
N ARG A 184 15.40 -9.08 7.86
CA ARG A 184 16.63 -9.61 8.49
C ARG A 184 17.87 -8.75 8.20
N ARG A 185 18.00 -8.22 6.99
CA ARG A 185 19.20 -7.47 6.57
C ARG A 185 19.21 -6.03 7.08
N PHE A 186 18.04 -5.40 7.11
CA PHE A 186 17.93 -3.95 7.33
C PHE A 186 17.10 -3.57 8.56
N ASN A 187 16.61 -4.53 9.32
CA ASN A 187 15.70 -4.29 10.45
C ASN A 187 14.50 -3.43 10.02
N ALA A 188 13.86 -3.84 8.92
CA ALA A 188 12.75 -3.11 8.33
C ALA A 188 11.57 -3.06 9.30
N GLU A 189 10.96 -1.90 9.44
CA GLU A 189 9.70 -1.67 10.17
C GLU A 189 8.51 -1.68 9.21
N MET A 190 8.71 -1.13 7.99
CA MET A 190 7.72 -1.11 6.93
C MET A 190 8.39 -1.33 5.57
N ILE A 191 7.76 -2.11 4.68
CA ILE A 191 8.23 -2.38 3.32
C ILE A 191 7.12 -2.08 2.32
N GLN A 192 7.45 -1.40 1.21
CA GLN A 192 6.51 -1.16 0.11
C GLN A 192 6.91 -1.92 -1.15
N PHE A 193 5.92 -2.60 -1.74
CA PHE A 193 5.99 -3.21 -3.07
C PHE A 193 5.01 -2.53 -4.02
N LEU A 194 5.44 -2.37 -5.28
CA LEU A 194 4.61 -1.86 -6.36
C LEU A 194 4.42 -2.97 -7.40
N LEU A 195 3.22 -3.11 -7.95
CA LEU A 195 3.00 -3.95 -9.11
C LEU A 195 3.48 -3.24 -10.37
N ASN A 196 4.38 -3.87 -11.12
CA ASN A 196 4.88 -3.33 -12.38
C ASN A 196 3.91 -3.61 -13.55
N GLU A 197 4.21 -3.09 -14.73
CA GLU A 197 3.39 -3.27 -15.94
C GLU A 197 3.35 -4.72 -16.46
N ARG A 198 4.28 -5.56 -16.02
CA ARG A 198 4.33 -7.00 -16.34
C ARG A 198 3.46 -7.85 -15.39
N GLY A 199 2.90 -7.23 -14.34
CA GLY A 199 2.14 -7.92 -13.32
C GLY A 199 3.01 -8.60 -12.26
N GLU A 200 4.25 -8.16 -12.09
CA GLU A 200 5.20 -8.67 -11.10
C GLU A 200 5.35 -7.65 -9.95
N TRP A 201 5.50 -8.16 -8.73
CA TRP A 201 5.74 -7.33 -7.55
C TRP A 201 7.20 -6.89 -7.48
N GLU A 202 7.43 -5.59 -7.38
CA GLU A 202 8.77 -4.99 -7.27
C GLU A 202 8.92 -4.26 -5.93
N PHE A 203 10.02 -4.51 -5.23
CA PHE A 203 10.40 -3.72 -4.07
C PHE A 203 10.61 -2.25 -4.46
N ASN A 204 10.03 -1.33 -3.69
CA ASN A 204 10.18 0.11 -3.93
C ASN A 204 11.10 0.76 -2.90
N PHE A 205 10.68 0.73 -1.63
CA PHE A 205 11.48 1.18 -0.50
C PHE A 205 11.03 0.50 0.80
N LEU A 206 11.84 0.66 1.84
CA LEU A 206 11.54 0.30 3.22
C LEU A 206 11.94 1.43 4.16
N LEU A 207 11.30 1.42 5.33
CA LEU A 207 11.68 2.20 6.50
C LEU A 207 12.27 1.25 7.54
N THR A 208 13.40 1.61 8.15
CA THR A 208 14.04 0.83 9.19
C THR A 208 13.66 1.34 10.58
N ALA A 209 13.66 0.48 11.59
CA ALA A 209 13.32 0.90 12.97
C ALA A 209 14.31 1.94 13.57
N ASP A 210 15.49 2.12 12.96
CA ASP A 210 16.48 3.14 13.34
C ASP A 210 16.36 4.45 12.53
N GLY A 211 15.25 4.66 11.82
CA GLY A 211 14.93 5.95 11.18
C GLY A 211 15.48 6.14 9.77
N LYS A 212 16.04 5.09 9.14
CA LYS A 212 16.58 5.14 7.77
C LYS A 212 15.50 4.81 6.75
N SER A 213 15.75 5.19 5.51
CA SER A 213 14.99 4.73 4.36
C SER A 213 15.94 4.11 3.35
N ILE A 214 15.58 2.91 2.89
CA ILE A 214 16.34 2.18 1.87
C ILE A 214 15.40 1.92 0.70
N GLY A 215 15.82 2.18 -0.53
CA GLY A 215 14.94 2.01 -1.67
C GLY A 215 15.69 1.99 -2.99
N THR A 216 14.95 1.70 -4.06
CA THR A 216 15.50 1.69 -5.41
C THR A 216 15.93 3.09 -5.83
N LYS A 217 16.91 3.17 -6.75
CA LYS A 217 17.30 4.46 -7.34
C LYS A 217 16.11 5.20 -7.97
N THR A 218 15.17 4.45 -8.55
CA THR A 218 13.92 4.98 -9.13
C THR A 218 13.05 5.65 -8.06
N ALA A 219 12.89 5.03 -6.89
CA ALA A 219 12.11 5.59 -5.78
C ALA A 219 12.65 6.97 -5.35
N PHE A 220 13.96 7.06 -5.13
CA PHE A 220 14.62 8.32 -4.76
C PHE A 220 14.58 9.37 -5.88
N THR A 221 14.77 8.95 -7.13
CA THR A 221 14.68 9.87 -8.28
C THR A 221 13.29 10.50 -8.39
N ARG A 222 12.23 9.69 -8.24
CA ARG A 222 10.84 10.20 -8.25
C ARG A 222 10.61 11.22 -7.14
N ARG A 223 11.11 10.94 -5.93
CA ARG A 223 11.06 11.90 -4.80
C ARG A 223 11.80 13.19 -5.14
N ASP A 224 13.02 13.12 -5.64
CA ASP A 224 13.86 14.30 -5.90
C ASP A 224 13.27 15.21 -6.97
N VAL A 225 12.67 14.63 -8.00
CA VAL A 225 11.93 15.40 -9.03
C VAL A 225 10.76 16.14 -8.39
N LEU A 226 9.94 15.47 -7.57
CA LEU A 226 8.80 16.08 -6.89
C LEU A 226 9.23 17.24 -5.96
N LEU A 227 10.32 17.06 -5.20
CA LEU A 227 10.85 18.11 -4.33
C LEU A 227 11.28 19.34 -5.13
N ARG A 228 12.02 19.14 -6.24
CA ARG A 228 12.44 20.24 -7.13
C ARG A 228 11.25 20.98 -7.73
N GLU A 229 10.22 20.27 -8.17
CA GLU A 229 9.00 20.90 -8.69
C GLU A 229 8.28 21.74 -7.65
N MET A 230 8.22 21.28 -6.39
CA MET A 230 7.65 22.06 -5.30
C MET A 230 8.47 23.32 -5.01
N GLU A 231 9.80 23.21 -4.94
CA GLU A 231 10.69 24.37 -4.75
C GLU A 231 10.52 25.42 -5.86
N LEU A 232 10.44 24.98 -7.12
CA LEU A 232 10.22 25.88 -8.26
C LEU A 232 8.84 26.55 -8.21
N LYS A 233 7.79 25.84 -7.76
CA LYS A 233 6.44 26.41 -7.59
C LYS A 233 6.38 27.44 -6.46
N VAL A 234 7.12 27.22 -5.37
CA VAL A 234 7.23 28.19 -4.26
C VAL A 234 7.98 29.44 -4.72
N LYS A 235 9.11 29.30 -5.42
CA LYS A 235 9.89 30.44 -5.94
C LYS A 235 9.16 31.28 -6.99
N LYS A 236 8.22 30.70 -7.75
CA LYS A 236 7.37 31.44 -8.71
C LYS A 236 6.20 32.20 -8.08
N LYS A 237 5.92 31.98 -6.79
CA LYS A 237 4.85 32.64 -6.04
C LYS A 237 5.34 33.79 -5.15
N VAL A 238 6.65 34.08 -5.17
CA VAL A 238 7.29 35.20 -4.48
C VAL A 238 7.64 36.27 -5.49
#